data_AF-A0AA86MRI5-F1
#
_entry.id   AF-A0AA86MRI5-F1
#
_cell.length_a   1.000
_cell.length_b   1.000
_cell.length_c   1.000
_cell.angle_alpha   90.00
_cell.angle_beta   90.00
_cell.angle_gamma   90.00
#
_symmetry.space_group_name_H-M   'P 1'
#
loop_
_entity.id
_entity.type
_entity.pdbx_description
1 polymer ?
#
loop_
_entity_poly.entity_id
_entity_poly.type
_entity_poly.pdbx_seq_one_letter_code
_entity_poly.pdbx_strand_id
1 'polypeptide(L)'
;MINHEINRLINFGLQQGLISEEDKIYTSNMLIGLLKLNEFEIEEINETLDTATPILENILDYAVAENMIENTVTERDLLDTNIMNCLMPRPSEVISKFNNLYTKSPKDATDYFYKLSIASNYIRKDRIDKNIIWKASTEYGDLDITINLSKPEKDPKEIAKAKLFKSTSYPKCLLCKENEGFYGNMNHPARQTHRIIPLNLGHEEYFLQYSPYTYYNEHCIIFNGEHIPMKIDRKAFTNLLNFVDILPHYFAGSNADLPIVGGSILSHDHYQGGRYTFAMELAPTEKEYKIPGYEDITVGRVKWPMSVIRISGNSKDKLINLAEHILSSWRKYSDASVHILHETNGEPHNTITPIARKRDGRYEFDLVLRNNRTSNEYPLGIFHPHNEVHHIKKKT
;
A
#
# COMPACT_ATOMS: atom_id res chain seq x y z
N MET A 1 -24.90 25.97 -6.62
CA MET A 1 -25.12 26.50 -5.25
C MET A 1 -24.69 25.43 -4.27
N ILE A 2 -24.05 25.78 -3.15
CA ILE A 2 -23.51 24.79 -2.20
C ILE A 2 -24.56 23.79 -1.68
N ASN A 3 -25.82 24.22 -1.52
CA ASN A 3 -26.95 23.36 -1.14
C ASN A 3 -27.12 22.14 -2.07
N HIS A 4 -27.03 22.39 -3.38
CA HIS A 4 -27.13 21.34 -4.39
C HIS A 4 -26.00 20.31 -4.26
N GLU A 5 -24.76 20.76 -4.05
CA GLU A 5 -23.60 19.87 -3.91
C GLU A 5 -23.67 18.99 -2.66
N ILE A 6 -24.22 19.52 -1.56
CA ILE A 6 -24.46 18.72 -0.34
C ILE A 6 -25.49 17.62 -0.62
N ASN A 7 -26.61 17.94 -1.28
CA ASN A 7 -27.60 16.94 -1.67
C ASN A 7 -27.01 15.89 -2.63
N ARG A 8 -26.17 16.31 -3.59
CA ARG A 8 -25.46 15.39 -4.49
C ARG A 8 -24.53 14.46 -3.72
N LEU A 9 -23.80 14.97 -2.72
CA LEU A 9 -22.89 14.16 -1.91
C LEU A 9 -23.63 13.14 -1.05
N ILE A 10 -24.77 13.51 -0.47
CA ILE A 10 -25.62 12.60 0.30
C ILE A 10 -26.17 11.50 -0.62
N ASN A 11 -26.68 11.86 -1.79
CA ASN A 11 -27.14 10.89 -2.80
C ASN A 11 -26.01 9.93 -3.22
N PHE A 12 -24.81 10.44 -3.48
CA PHE A 12 -23.64 9.62 -3.77
C PHE A 12 -23.32 8.65 -2.61
N GLY A 13 -23.36 9.13 -1.37
CA GLY A 13 -23.11 8.33 -0.18
C GLY A 13 -24.05 7.13 -0.06
N LEU A 14 -25.32 7.31 -0.38
CA LEU A 14 -26.32 6.24 -0.37
C LEU A 14 -26.08 5.23 -1.50
N GLN A 15 -25.86 5.73 -2.72
CA GLN A 15 -25.62 4.89 -3.90
C GLN A 15 -24.37 4.01 -3.72
N GLN A 16 -23.32 4.55 -3.11
CA GLN A 16 -22.09 3.81 -2.86
C GLN A 16 -22.13 2.96 -1.57
N GLY A 17 -23.19 3.10 -0.76
CA GLY A 17 -23.35 2.40 0.51
C GLY A 17 -22.36 2.84 1.58
N LEU A 18 -21.96 4.12 1.54
CA LEU A 18 -21.23 4.79 2.62
C LEU A 18 -22.14 5.10 3.80
N ILE A 19 -23.39 5.46 3.51
CA ILE A 19 -24.44 5.76 4.50
C ILE A 19 -25.73 5.03 4.14
N SER A 20 -26.63 4.88 5.12
CA SER A 20 -27.99 4.35 4.90
C SER A 20 -29.03 5.47 4.87
N GLU A 21 -30.28 5.14 4.51
CA GLU A 21 -31.39 6.11 4.45
C GLU A 21 -31.62 6.82 5.79
N GLU A 22 -31.44 6.09 6.89
CA GLU A 22 -31.54 6.58 8.26
C GLU A 22 -30.48 7.64 8.62
N ASP A 23 -29.35 7.63 7.92
CA ASP A 23 -28.22 8.52 8.17
C ASP A 23 -28.34 9.85 7.41
N LYS A 24 -29.28 9.98 6.45
CA LYS A 24 -29.43 11.17 5.59
C LYS A 24 -29.42 12.47 6.38
N ILE A 25 -30.29 12.58 7.38
CA ILE A 25 -30.43 13.79 8.21
C ILE A 25 -29.16 14.01 9.05
N TYR A 26 -28.60 12.94 9.61
CA TYR A 26 -27.37 13.01 10.39
C TYR A 26 -26.20 13.56 9.56
N THR A 27 -25.94 12.96 8.40
CA THR A 27 -24.89 13.39 7.46
C THR A 27 -25.13 14.81 6.97
N SER A 28 -26.38 15.19 6.67
CA SER A 28 -26.73 16.57 6.29
C SER A 28 -26.28 17.56 7.37
N ASN A 29 -26.67 17.32 8.64
CA ASN A 29 -26.31 18.19 9.76
C ASN A 29 -24.79 18.27 9.99
N MET A 30 -24.07 17.16 9.82
CA MET A 30 -22.61 17.14 9.93
C MET A 30 -21.96 18.00 8.84
N LEU A 31 -22.43 17.91 7.59
CA LEU A 31 -21.91 18.72 6.47
C LEU A 31 -22.25 20.21 6.63
N ILE A 32 -23.48 20.53 7.06
CA ILE A 32 -23.91 21.91 7.35
C ILE A 32 -23.01 22.54 8.40
N GLY A 33 -22.78 21.84 9.51
CA GLY A 33 -21.91 22.32 10.59
C GLY A 33 -20.46 22.49 10.14
N LEU A 34 -19.93 21.53 9.37
CA LEU A 34 -18.57 21.59 8.82
C LEU A 34 -18.38 22.79 7.87
N LEU A 35 -19.35 23.02 7.00
CA LEU A 35 -19.34 24.10 6.00
C LEU A 35 -19.85 25.44 6.54
N LYS A 36 -20.21 25.51 7.82
CA LYS A 36 -20.72 26.71 8.51
C LYS A 36 -21.94 27.33 7.82
N LEU A 37 -22.84 26.49 7.33
CA LEU A 37 -24.07 26.92 6.66
C LEU A 37 -25.19 27.14 7.70
N ASN A 38 -26.04 28.12 7.45
CA ASN A 38 -27.20 28.43 8.31
C ASN A 38 -28.51 27.86 7.75
N GLU A 39 -28.54 27.52 6.46
CA GLU A 39 -29.72 27.07 5.73
C GLU A 39 -29.35 25.85 4.90
N PHE A 40 -30.29 24.91 4.81
CA PHE A 40 -30.21 23.71 3.97
C PHE A 40 -31.61 23.30 3.55
N GLU A 41 -31.79 23.07 2.26
CA GLU A 41 -33.03 22.58 1.66
C GLU A 41 -32.76 21.24 1.00
N ILE A 42 -33.64 20.27 1.25
CA ILE A 42 -33.55 18.96 0.62
C ILE A 42 -33.94 19.09 -0.85
N GLU A 43 -33.08 18.59 -1.71
CA GLU A 43 -33.30 18.52 -3.15
C GLU A 43 -33.27 17.06 -3.61
N GLU A 44 -34.19 16.68 -4.50
CA GLU A 44 -34.10 15.38 -5.17
C GLU A 44 -33.00 15.40 -6.22
N ILE A 45 -32.01 14.51 -6.06
CA ILE A 45 -30.91 14.35 -7.01
C ILE A 45 -31.10 13.05 -7.76
N ASN A 46 -31.23 13.16 -9.09
CA ASN A 46 -31.27 12.02 -9.99
C ASN A 46 -30.00 11.99 -10.85
N GLU A 47 -28.90 11.62 -10.20
CA GLU A 47 -27.57 11.49 -10.81
C GLU A 47 -26.88 10.26 -10.23
N THR A 48 -26.01 9.62 -11.01
CA THR A 48 -25.11 8.57 -10.55
C THR A 48 -23.69 8.93 -10.94
N LEU A 49 -22.79 8.92 -9.97
CA LEU A 49 -21.37 9.19 -10.15
C LEU A 49 -20.52 8.02 -9.67
N ASP A 50 -19.43 7.77 -10.39
CA ASP A 50 -18.45 6.74 -10.02
C ASP A 50 -17.57 7.17 -8.85
N THR A 51 -17.28 8.47 -8.71
CA THR A 51 -16.46 9.03 -7.63
C THR A 51 -17.08 10.31 -7.06
N ALA A 52 -16.72 10.65 -5.82
CA ALA A 52 -17.14 11.89 -5.17
C ALA A 52 -16.40 13.13 -5.72
N THR A 53 -15.32 12.95 -6.49
CA THR A 53 -14.40 14.02 -6.92
C THR A 53 -15.11 15.22 -7.55
N PRO A 54 -16.06 15.07 -8.50
CA PRO A 54 -16.71 16.24 -9.11
C PRO A 54 -17.51 17.07 -8.10
N ILE A 55 -18.14 16.43 -7.12
CA ILE A 55 -18.88 17.11 -6.05
C ILE A 55 -17.90 17.78 -5.09
N LEU A 56 -16.83 17.08 -4.71
CA LEU A 56 -15.82 17.59 -3.80
C LEU A 56 -15.10 18.82 -4.37
N GLU A 57 -14.71 18.83 -5.64
CA GLU A 57 -14.07 20.01 -6.25
C GLU A 57 -14.97 21.25 -6.17
N ASN A 58 -16.28 21.11 -6.43
CA ASN A 58 -17.23 22.22 -6.31
C ASN A 58 -17.36 22.72 -4.85
N ILE A 59 -17.37 21.82 -3.87
CA ILE A 59 -17.41 22.19 -2.44
C ILE A 59 -16.09 22.86 -2.02
N LEU A 60 -14.95 22.38 -2.51
CA LEU A 60 -13.63 22.96 -2.23
C LEU A 60 -13.50 24.36 -2.84
N ASP A 61 -13.98 24.57 -4.07
CA ASP A 61 -14.00 25.88 -4.71
C ASP A 61 -14.86 26.88 -3.94
N TYR A 62 -16.02 26.44 -3.44
CA TYR A 62 -16.84 27.22 -2.52
C TYR A 62 -16.07 27.56 -1.23
N ALA A 63 -15.41 26.59 -0.61
CA ALA A 63 -14.66 26.82 0.63
C ALA A 63 -13.49 27.80 0.44
N VAL A 64 -12.84 27.79 -0.72
CA VAL A 64 -11.82 28.79 -1.10
C VAL A 64 -12.46 30.17 -1.28
N ALA A 65 -13.59 30.26 -2.00
CA ALA A 65 -14.28 31.54 -2.25
C ALA A 65 -14.77 32.20 -0.95
N GLU A 66 -15.24 31.41 0.01
CA GLU A 66 -15.66 31.85 1.34
C GLU A 66 -14.49 32.03 2.34
N ASN A 67 -13.24 31.91 1.87
CA ASN A 67 -12.03 32.05 2.68
C ASN A 67 -11.96 31.08 3.89
N MET A 68 -12.56 29.91 3.77
CA MET A 68 -12.48 28.85 4.78
C MET A 68 -11.12 28.14 4.76
N ILE A 69 -10.53 28.02 3.58
CA ILE A 69 -9.20 27.45 3.32
C ILE A 69 -8.47 28.26 2.24
N GLU A 70 -7.14 28.18 2.21
CA GLU A 70 -6.32 28.62 1.08
C GLU A 70 -6.45 27.65 -0.10
N ASN A 71 -6.30 28.17 -1.32
CA ASN A 71 -6.28 27.36 -2.53
C ASN A 71 -4.93 26.64 -2.73
N THR A 72 -4.60 25.74 -1.80
CA THR A 72 -3.41 24.89 -1.84
C THR A 72 -3.80 23.42 -1.90
N VAL A 73 -2.92 22.58 -2.45
CA VAL A 73 -3.16 21.13 -2.54
C VAL A 73 -3.34 20.54 -1.15
N THR A 74 -2.50 20.94 -0.18
CA THR A 74 -2.56 20.38 1.17
C THR A 74 -3.86 20.74 1.90
N GLU A 75 -4.31 22.00 1.84
CA GLU A 75 -5.54 22.39 2.53
C GLU A 75 -6.80 21.85 1.86
N ARG A 76 -6.82 21.77 0.53
CA ARG A 76 -7.89 21.08 -0.20
C ARG A 76 -7.96 19.60 0.17
N ASP A 77 -6.82 18.90 0.25
CA ASP A 77 -6.75 17.49 0.67
C ASP A 77 -7.11 17.29 2.16
N LEU A 78 -6.92 18.29 3.03
CA LEU A 78 -7.37 18.22 4.43
C LEU A 78 -8.90 18.35 4.52
N LEU A 79 -9.46 19.32 3.79
CA LEU A 79 -10.89 19.60 3.83
C LEU A 79 -11.72 18.51 3.15
N ASP A 80 -11.29 18.01 1.98
CA ASP A 80 -12.04 16.96 1.26
C ASP A 80 -12.16 15.67 2.08
N THR A 81 -11.10 15.31 2.80
CA THR A 81 -11.06 14.14 3.67
C THR A 81 -11.96 14.34 4.88
N ASN A 82 -12.06 15.57 5.40
CA ASN A 82 -12.97 15.90 6.49
C ASN A 82 -14.44 15.90 6.04
N ILE A 83 -14.73 16.40 4.84
CA ILE A 83 -16.06 16.32 4.22
C ILE A 83 -16.48 14.85 4.07
N MET A 84 -15.63 14.03 3.46
CA MET A 84 -15.93 12.61 3.27
C MET A 84 -16.08 11.85 4.58
N ASN A 85 -15.39 12.27 5.65
CA ASN A 85 -15.56 11.67 6.98
C ASN A 85 -16.99 11.80 7.52
N CYS A 86 -17.77 12.82 7.12
CA CYS A 86 -19.18 12.94 7.47
C CYS A 86 -20.05 11.81 6.90
N LEU A 87 -19.55 11.10 5.88
CA LEU A 87 -20.22 9.97 5.23
C LEU A 87 -19.58 8.62 5.60
N MET A 88 -18.49 8.61 6.36
CA MET A 88 -17.74 7.38 6.58
C MET A 88 -18.33 6.54 7.72
N PRO A 89 -18.59 5.24 7.50
CA PRO A 89 -18.93 4.32 8.58
C PRO A 89 -17.84 4.30 9.65
N ARG A 90 -18.21 4.05 10.91
CA ARG A 90 -17.21 3.93 11.98
C ARG A 90 -16.36 2.67 11.79
N PRO A 91 -15.11 2.63 12.32
CA PRO A 91 -14.24 1.47 12.19
C PRO A 91 -14.91 0.14 12.58
N SER A 92 -15.68 0.11 13.68
CA SER A 92 -16.40 -1.08 14.13
C SER A 92 -17.42 -1.61 13.11
N GLU A 93 -18.08 -0.73 12.38
CA GLU A 93 -19.07 -1.10 11.36
C GLU A 93 -18.38 -1.67 10.12
N VAL A 94 -17.26 -1.05 9.71
CA VAL A 94 -16.44 -1.54 8.60
C VAL A 94 -15.89 -2.92 8.90
N ILE A 95 -15.32 -3.11 10.09
CA ILE A 95 -14.75 -4.41 10.53
C ILE A 95 -15.86 -5.46 10.64
N SER A 96 -17.01 -5.13 11.24
CA SER A 96 -18.14 -6.06 11.35
C SER A 96 -18.63 -6.54 9.99
N LYS A 97 -18.82 -5.60 9.04
CA LYS A 97 -19.25 -5.91 7.67
C LYS A 97 -18.19 -6.71 6.91
N PHE A 98 -16.91 -6.36 7.04
CA PHE A 98 -15.81 -7.14 6.47
C PHE A 98 -15.83 -8.58 6.97
N ASN A 99 -15.88 -8.78 8.29
CA ASN A 99 -15.89 -10.11 8.90
C ASN A 99 -17.13 -10.92 8.49
N ASN A 100 -18.30 -10.29 8.39
CA ASN A 100 -19.51 -10.95 7.92
C ASN A 100 -19.34 -11.44 6.47
N LEU A 101 -18.87 -10.58 5.57
CA LEU A 101 -18.61 -10.95 4.17
C LEU A 101 -17.53 -12.02 4.05
N TYR A 102 -16.52 -11.98 4.92
CA TYR A 102 -15.44 -12.96 4.96
C TYR A 102 -15.96 -14.37 5.24
N THR A 103 -17.04 -14.52 6.03
CA THR A 103 -17.69 -15.84 6.24
C THR A 103 -18.29 -16.44 4.97
N LYS A 104 -18.62 -15.61 3.97
CA LYS A 104 -19.07 -16.06 2.65
C LYS A 104 -17.88 -16.39 1.77
N SER A 105 -16.99 -15.42 1.60
CA SER A 105 -15.68 -15.63 0.98
C SER A 105 -14.69 -14.51 1.33
N PRO A 106 -13.38 -14.80 1.41
CA PRO A 106 -12.35 -13.76 1.54
C PRO A 106 -12.40 -12.70 0.42
N LYS A 107 -12.85 -13.10 -0.77
CA LYS A 107 -13.01 -12.22 -1.93
C LYS A 107 -14.13 -11.19 -1.72
N ASP A 108 -15.29 -11.61 -1.22
CA ASP A 108 -16.40 -10.68 -0.97
C ASP A 108 -16.04 -9.61 0.06
N ALA A 109 -15.27 -9.98 1.09
CA ALA A 109 -14.79 -9.05 2.12
C ALA A 109 -13.82 -8.00 1.54
N THR A 110 -12.88 -8.46 0.71
CA THR A 110 -11.87 -7.59 0.08
C THR A 110 -12.47 -6.71 -1.02
N ASP A 111 -13.39 -7.24 -1.84
CA ASP A 111 -14.14 -6.49 -2.86
C ASP A 111 -14.95 -5.35 -2.19
N TYR A 112 -15.64 -5.62 -1.07
CA TYR A 112 -16.34 -4.60 -0.28
C TYR A 112 -15.38 -3.53 0.24
N PHE A 113 -14.29 -3.94 0.89
CA PHE A 113 -13.36 -3.00 1.51
C PHE A 113 -12.65 -2.13 0.48
N TYR A 114 -12.34 -2.68 -0.69
CA TYR A 114 -11.74 -1.93 -1.79
C TYR A 114 -12.72 -0.91 -2.38
N LYS A 115 -13.98 -1.34 -2.62
CA LYS A 115 -15.05 -0.42 -3.06
C LYS A 115 -15.25 0.72 -2.06
N LEU A 116 -15.31 0.42 -0.76
CA LEU A 116 -15.40 1.43 0.30
C LEU A 116 -14.23 2.42 0.23
N SER A 117 -13.01 1.91 0.04
CA SER A 117 -11.79 2.72 0.00
C SER A 117 -11.73 3.65 -1.23
N ILE A 118 -12.36 3.28 -2.35
CA ILE A 118 -12.53 4.15 -3.51
C ILE A 118 -13.64 5.17 -3.26
N ALA A 119 -14.81 4.71 -2.80
CA ALA A 119 -15.98 5.55 -2.59
C ALA A 119 -15.73 6.63 -1.52
N SER A 120 -14.92 6.33 -0.49
CA SER A 120 -14.51 7.27 0.55
C SER A 120 -13.50 8.32 0.09
N ASN A 121 -13.07 8.27 -1.18
CA ASN A 121 -11.99 9.07 -1.73
C ASN A 121 -10.63 8.84 -1.03
N TYR A 122 -10.47 7.76 -0.25
CA TYR A 122 -9.18 7.38 0.34
C TYR A 122 -8.20 6.91 -0.75
N ILE A 123 -8.67 6.05 -1.64
CA ILE A 123 -8.02 5.74 -2.92
C ILE A 123 -8.52 6.77 -3.92
N ARG A 124 -7.66 7.74 -4.24
CA ARG A 124 -7.98 8.85 -5.15
C ARG A 124 -8.00 8.37 -6.61
N LYS A 125 -9.07 7.68 -6.97
CA LYS A 125 -9.25 7.02 -8.27
C LYS A 125 -9.12 8.00 -9.44
N ASP A 126 -9.63 9.22 -9.30
CA ASP A 126 -9.49 10.31 -10.27
C ASP A 126 -8.03 10.66 -10.60
N ARG A 127 -7.13 10.53 -9.61
CA ARG A 127 -5.70 10.75 -9.77
C ARG A 127 -5.00 9.53 -10.34
N ILE A 128 -5.42 8.33 -9.94
CA ILE A 128 -4.86 7.06 -10.41
C ILE A 128 -5.23 6.80 -11.87
N ASP A 129 -6.44 7.13 -12.29
CA ASP A 129 -6.92 6.94 -13.67
C ASP A 129 -6.16 7.83 -14.67
N LYS A 130 -5.41 8.84 -14.19
CA LYS A 130 -4.48 9.65 -15.00
C LYS A 130 -3.12 8.98 -15.21
N ASN A 131 -2.81 7.89 -14.51
CA ASN A 131 -1.54 7.19 -14.66
C ASN A 131 -1.37 6.69 -16.09
N ILE A 132 -0.15 6.79 -16.61
CA ILE A 132 0.20 6.23 -17.93
C ILE A 132 0.72 4.82 -17.71
N ILE A 133 0.03 3.82 -18.28
CA ILE A 133 0.34 2.40 -18.10
C ILE A 133 0.49 1.74 -19.45
N TRP A 134 1.56 0.97 -19.65
CA TRP A 134 1.74 0.11 -20.82
C TRP A 134 2.54 -1.14 -20.47
N LYS A 135 2.46 -2.15 -21.34
CA LYS A 135 3.32 -3.33 -21.30
C LYS A 135 4.48 -3.16 -22.27
N ALA A 136 5.69 -3.47 -21.81
CA ALA A 136 6.89 -3.52 -22.64
C ALA A 136 7.36 -4.97 -22.77
N SER A 137 7.36 -5.51 -23.99
CA SER A 137 7.85 -6.86 -24.25
C SER A 137 9.37 -6.91 -24.14
N THR A 138 9.87 -7.87 -23.34
CA THR A 138 11.30 -8.08 -23.11
C THR A 138 11.65 -9.58 -23.23
N GLU A 139 12.94 -9.91 -23.19
CA GLU A 139 13.39 -11.31 -23.15
C GLU A 139 12.94 -12.09 -21.90
N TYR A 140 12.51 -11.38 -20.87
CA TYR A 140 12.00 -11.90 -19.59
C TYR A 140 10.46 -11.93 -19.51
N GLY A 141 9.77 -11.61 -20.61
CA GLY A 141 8.32 -11.46 -20.67
C GLY A 141 7.88 -10.00 -20.73
N ASP A 142 6.56 -9.78 -20.68
CA ASP A 142 5.99 -8.43 -20.69
C ASP A 142 6.15 -7.77 -19.31
N LEU A 143 6.86 -6.65 -19.26
CA LEU A 143 6.98 -5.83 -18.07
C LEU A 143 5.87 -4.77 -18.05
N ASP A 144 5.21 -4.61 -16.91
CA ASP A 144 4.29 -3.51 -16.69
C ASP A 144 5.08 -2.25 -16.34
N ILE A 145 4.90 -1.18 -17.15
CA ILE A 145 5.48 0.12 -16.88
C ILE A 145 4.36 1.08 -16.51
N THR A 146 4.56 1.82 -15.43
CA THR A 146 3.59 2.79 -14.91
C THR A 146 4.30 4.09 -14.57
N ILE A 147 3.79 5.20 -15.11
CA ILE A 147 4.11 6.55 -14.66
C ILE A 147 3.00 6.97 -13.70
N ASN A 148 3.33 7.04 -12.41
CA ASN A 148 2.38 7.39 -11.37
C ASN A 148 2.25 8.92 -11.26
N LEU A 149 1.13 9.46 -11.75
CA LEU A 149 0.79 10.89 -11.69
C LEU A 149 -0.09 11.23 -10.48
N SER A 150 -0.43 10.24 -9.64
CA SER A 150 -1.36 10.42 -8.53
C SER A 150 -0.76 11.03 -7.28
N LYS A 151 0.57 11.00 -7.16
CA LYS A 151 1.28 11.54 -6.00
C LYS A 151 1.45 13.06 -6.15
N PRO A 152 0.83 13.87 -5.28
CA PRO A 152 0.94 15.32 -5.38
C PRO A 152 2.38 15.78 -5.09
N GLU A 153 2.89 16.68 -5.92
CA GLU A 153 4.10 17.45 -5.61
C GLU A 153 3.69 18.67 -4.77
N LYS A 154 4.42 18.92 -3.68
CA LYS A 154 4.15 20.09 -2.80
C LYS A 154 4.86 21.32 -3.35
N ASP A 155 4.17 22.45 -3.37
CA ASP A 155 4.77 23.74 -3.77
C ASP A 155 5.90 24.12 -2.79
N PRO A 156 7.04 24.68 -3.24
CA PRO A 156 8.08 25.23 -2.37
C PRO A 156 7.56 26.12 -1.22
N LYS A 157 6.50 26.89 -1.45
CA LYS A 157 5.81 27.72 -0.42
C LYS A 157 5.13 26.86 0.64
N GLU A 158 4.45 25.77 0.25
CA GLU A 158 3.86 24.82 1.19
C GLU A 158 4.95 24.12 2.01
N ILE A 159 6.08 23.77 1.38
CA ILE A 159 7.24 23.20 2.08
C ILE A 159 7.82 24.19 3.10
N ALA A 160 7.89 25.48 2.77
CA ALA A 160 8.34 26.50 3.70
C ALA A 160 7.37 26.67 4.89
N LYS A 161 6.05 26.72 4.63
CA LYS A 161 5.03 26.77 5.70
C LYS A 161 5.09 25.53 6.59
N ALA A 162 5.22 24.34 6.01
CA ALA A 162 5.32 23.07 6.70
C ALA A 162 6.48 23.03 7.72
N LYS A 163 7.62 23.66 7.40
CA LYS A 163 8.76 23.79 8.33
C LYS A 163 8.47 24.63 9.58
N LEU A 164 7.45 25.49 9.55
CA LEU A 164 7.04 26.31 10.70
C LEU A 164 6.12 25.54 11.65
N PHE A 165 5.51 24.43 11.21
CA PHE A 165 4.71 23.58 12.06
C PHE A 165 5.61 22.75 12.97
N LYS A 166 5.28 22.74 14.27
CA LYS A 166 5.96 21.88 15.25
C LYS A 166 5.83 20.42 14.83
N SER A 167 6.94 19.67 14.90
CA SER A 167 6.90 18.22 14.75
C SER A 167 5.96 17.65 15.82
N THR A 168 4.98 16.86 15.39
CA THR A 168 4.12 16.10 16.30
C THR A 168 4.74 14.73 16.52
N SER A 169 4.66 14.22 17.75
CA SER A 169 5.06 12.84 18.07
C SER A 169 3.96 11.81 17.75
N TYR A 170 2.78 12.29 17.33
CA TYR A 170 1.60 11.49 17.07
C TYR A 170 0.95 11.88 15.73
N PRO A 171 0.57 10.90 14.88
CA PRO A 171 1.02 9.49 14.92
C PRO A 171 2.54 9.39 14.72
N LYS A 172 3.19 8.35 15.27
CA LYS A 172 4.66 8.23 15.23
C LYS A 172 5.21 8.06 13.81
N CYS A 173 4.47 7.39 12.93
CA CYS A 173 4.76 7.35 11.49
C CYS A 173 3.46 7.19 10.68
N LEU A 174 3.59 7.11 9.35
CA LEU A 174 2.47 7.00 8.41
C LEU A 174 1.75 5.65 8.42
N LEU A 175 2.32 4.63 9.06
CA LEU A 175 1.76 3.27 9.16
C LEU A 175 1.17 2.95 10.55
N CYS A 176 1.41 3.79 11.55
CA CYS A 176 0.85 3.60 12.88
C CYS A 176 -0.68 3.49 12.84
N LYS A 177 -1.28 2.53 13.54
CA LYS A 177 -2.75 2.34 13.58
C LYS A 177 -3.49 3.58 14.08
N GLU A 178 -2.81 4.40 14.87
CA GLU A 178 -3.19 5.73 15.34
C GLU A 178 -3.53 6.73 14.21
N ASN A 179 -3.17 6.42 12.95
CA ASN A 179 -3.58 7.18 11.78
C ASN A 179 -5.07 7.01 11.47
N GLU A 180 -5.74 5.93 11.87
CA GLU A 180 -7.17 5.74 11.58
C GLU A 180 -7.98 6.90 12.19
N GLY A 181 -8.64 7.69 11.35
CA GLY A 181 -9.39 8.86 11.81
C GLY A 181 -8.56 10.13 12.03
N PHE A 182 -7.25 10.12 11.80
CA PHE A 182 -6.39 11.27 12.14
C PHE A 182 -6.68 12.49 11.25
N TYR A 183 -6.85 13.67 11.88
CA TYR A 183 -7.28 14.89 11.19
C TYR A 183 -6.27 15.39 10.13
N GLY A 184 -4.99 15.09 10.35
CA GLY A 184 -3.91 15.63 9.53
C GLY A 184 -3.50 17.06 9.92
N ASN A 185 -2.42 17.51 9.30
CA ASN A 185 -1.87 18.85 9.35
C ASN A 185 -0.91 19.05 8.15
N MET A 186 -0.23 20.20 8.05
CA MET A 186 0.68 20.48 6.93
C MET A 186 1.84 19.47 6.77
N ASN A 187 2.24 18.82 7.87
CA ASN A 187 3.34 17.85 7.92
C ASN A 187 2.89 16.39 7.89
N HIS A 188 1.61 16.11 8.15
CA HIS A 188 1.09 14.75 8.25
C HIS A 188 -0.29 14.66 7.59
N PRO A 189 -0.50 13.76 6.62
CA PRO A 189 -1.71 13.78 5.81
C PRO A 189 -2.98 13.49 6.61
N ALA A 190 -4.11 13.98 6.09
CA ALA A 190 -5.45 13.63 6.52
C ALA A 190 -5.68 12.11 6.40
N ARG A 191 -6.35 11.52 7.39
CA ARG A 191 -6.67 10.10 7.48
C ARG A 191 -8.05 9.86 8.10
N GLN A 192 -8.94 10.85 8.09
CA GLN A 192 -10.29 10.68 8.63
C GLN A 192 -11.12 9.62 7.89
N THR A 193 -10.90 9.47 6.57
CA THR A 193 -11.51 8.41 5.75
C THR A 193 -10.76 7.08 5.77
N HIS A 194 -9.60 7.03 6.43
CA HIS A 194 -8.80 5.83 6.53
C HIS A 194 -9.49 4.82 7.44
N ARG A 195 -9.54 3.56 6.99
CA ARG A 195 -10.04 2.43 7.76
C ARG A 195 -9.05 1.28 7.64
N ILE A 196 -8.88 0.52 8.71
CA ILE A 196 -7.95 -0.61 8.75
C ILE A 196 -8.67 -1.88 9.21
N ILE A 197 -8.29 -3.02 8.65
CA ILE A 197 -8.86 -4.32 9.03
C ILE A 197 -7.85 -5.05 9.91
N PRO A 198 -8.17 -5.36 11.18
CA PRO A 198 -7.30 -6.16 12.04
C PRO A 198 -7.11 -7.56 11.46
N LEU A 199 -5.87 -8.05 11.51
CA LEU A 199 -5.44 -9.38 11.12
C LEU A 199 -4.66 -10.02 12.26
N ASN A 200 -4.76 -11.36 12.38
CA ASN A 200 -3.92 -12.12 13.29
C ASN A 200 -2.90 -12.92 12.50
N LEU A 201 -1.63 -12.55 12.60
CA LEU A 201 -0.51 -13.28 12.00
C LEU A 201 0.33 -13.90 13.10
N GLY A 202 0.10 -15.19 13.38
CA GLY A 202 0.89 -15.94 14.35
C GLY A 202 0.76 -15.42 15.79
N HIS A 203 -0.46 -15.08 16.22
CA HIS A 203 -0.78 -14.50 17.54
C HIS A 203 -0.39 -13.04 17.74
N GLU A 204 0.09 -12.37 16.69
CA GLU A 204 0.34 -10.94 16.71
C GLU A 204 -0.72 -10.17 15.92
N GLU A 205 -1.01 -8.96 16.40
CA GLU A 205 -1.94 -8.04 15.76
C GLU A 205 -1.24 -7.32 14.60
N TYR A 206 -1.72 -7.58 13.39
CA TYR A 206 -1.38 -6.82 12.19
C TYR A 206 -2.64 -6.14 11.67
N PHE A 207 -2.48 -5.26 10.70
CA PHE A 207 -3.58 -4.55 10.08
C PHE A 207 -3.41 -4.53 8.57
N LEU A 208 -4.52 -4.67 7.86
CA LEU A 208 -4.61 -4.51 6.42
C LEU A 208 -5.17 -3.13 6.11
N GLN A 209 -4.49 -2.42 5.20
CA GLN A 209 -5.01 -1.24 4.53
C GLN A 209 -4.69 -1.29 3.03
N TYR A 210 -5.45 -0.56 2.22
CA TYR A 210 -5.02 -0.27 0.86
C TYR A 210 -3.99 0.85 0.82
N SER A 211 -3.15 0.86 -0.22
CA SER A 211 -2.31 2.01 -0.55
C SER A 211 -3.17 3.10 -1.20
N PRO A 212 -3.10 4.36 -0.74
CA PRO A 212 -3.81 5.46 -1.40
C PRO A 212 -3.18 5.84 -2.76
N TYR A 213 -1.95 5.38 -3.02
CA TYR A 213 -1.21 5.59 -4.27
C TYR A 213 -0.96 4.23 -4.93
N THR A 214 -2.00 3.64 -5.48
CA THR A 214 -1.94 2.27 -6.02
C THR A 214 -1.09 2.21 -7.29
N TYR A 215 -0.21 1.22 -7.38
CA TYR A 215 0.51 0.89 -8.61
C TYR A 215 -0.17 -0.22 -9.42
N TYR A 216 -1.00 -1.02 -8.76
CA TYR A 216 -1.72 -2.15 -9.31
C TYR A 216 -3.03 -2.36 -8.54
N ASN A 217 -3.92 -3.18 -9.11
CA ASN A 217 -5.23 -3.46 -8.51
C ASN A 217 -5.10 -3.97 -7.07
N GLU A 218 -5.89 -3.40 -6.17
CA GLU A 218 -5.95 -3.80 -4.75
C GLU A 218 -4.58 -3.81 -4.04
N HIS A 219 -3.64 -2.93 -4.44
CA HIS A 219 -2.36 -2.75 -3.75
C HIS A 219 -2.60 -2.42 -2.27
N CYS A 220 -2.19 -3.33 -1.40
CA CYS A 220 -2.38 -3.25 0.04
C CYS A 220 -1.06 -3.25 0.82
N ILE A 221 -1.16 -2.81 2.06
CA ILE A 221 -0.09 -2.78 3.06
C ILE A 221 -0.57 -3.58 4.26
N ILE A 222 0.27 -4.49 4.75
CA ILE A 222 0.02 -5.31 5.94
C ILE A 222 1.04 -4.88 6.97
N PHE A 223 0.62 -4.19 8.02
CA PHE A 223 1.56 -3.56 8.97
C PHE A 223 1.35 -4.05 10.39
N ASN A 224 2.42 -4.08 11.16
CA ASN A 224 2.41 -4.52 12.55
C ASN A 224 1.62 -3.52 13.41
N GLY A 225 0.84 -3.98 14.38
CA GLY A 225 0.13 -3.11 15.31
C GLY A 225 1.05 -2.26 16.20
N GLU A 226 2.29 -2.71 16.40
CA GLU A 226 3.34 -1.99 17.11
C GLU A 226 4.30 -1.28 16.15
N HIS A 227 4.77 -0.10 16.54
CA HIS A 227 5.81 0.63 15.81
C HIS A 227 7.18 0.03 16.14
N ILE A 228 7.52 -1.06 15.47
CA ILE A 228 8.82 -1.75 15.59
C ILE A 228 9.53 -1.79 14.24
N PRO A 229 10.87 -1.72 14.20
CA PRO A 229 11.60 -1.81 12.94
C PRO A 229 11.36 -3.13 12.20
N MET A 230 11.29 -3.02 10.89
CA MET A 230 11.12 -4.14 9.99
C MET A 230 12.33 -5.09 10.01
N LYS A 231 12.09 -6.40 9.87
CA LYS A 231 13.14 -7.43 9.78
C LYS A 231 12.78 -8.52 8.78
N ILE A 232 13.77 -9.04 8.08
CA ILE A 232 13.63 -10.27 7.28
C ILE A 232 14.26 -11.44 8.04
N ASP A 233 13.40 -12.28 8.58
CA ASP A 233 13.75 -13.47 9.34
C ASP A 233 12.70 -14.57 9.14
N ARG A 234 12.79 -15.66 9.91
CA ARG A 234 11.80 -16.75 9.91
C ARG A 234 10.38 -16.25 10.13
N LYS A 235 10.19 -15.25 11.01
CA LYS A 235 8.89 -14.70 11.36
C LYS A 235 8.30 -13.96 10.16
N ALA A 236 9.12 -13.20 9.41
CA ALA A 236 8.67 -12.58 8.17
C ALA A 236 8.12 -13.63 7.17
N PHE A 237 8.84 -14.72 6.91
CA PHE A 237 8.33 -15.79 6.04
C PHE A 237 7.04 -16.42 6.56
N THR A 238 6.96 -16.65 7.87
CA THR A 238 5.77 -17.19 8.53
C THR A 238 4.57 -16.26 8.37
N ASN A 239 4.76 -14.96 8.58
CA ASN A 239 3.72 -13.94 8.43
C ASN A 239 3.22 -13.83 6.99
N LEU A 240 4.12 -13.86 6.00
CA LEU A 240 3.74 -13.85 4.59
C LEU A 240 2.87 -15.07 4.23
N LEU A 241 3.24 -16.27 4.68
CA LEU A 241 2.42 -17.45 4.45
C LEU A 241 1.13 -17.50 5.30
N ASN A 242 1.11 -16.89 6.49
CA ASN A 242 -0.13 -16.71 7.27
C ASN A 242 -1.09 -15.76 6.56
N PHE A 243 -0.58 -14.69 5.96
CA PHE A 243 -1.41 -13.76 5.22
C PHE A 243 -2.07 -14.40 4.01
N VAL A 244 -1.34 -15.17 3.20
CA VAL A 244 -1.92 -15.87 2.03
C VAL A 244 -2.82 -17.06 2.43
N ASP A 245 -2.85 -17.45 3.71
CA ASP A 245 -3.91 -18.32 4.23
C ASP A 245 -5.21 -17.56 4.46
N ILE A 246 -5.12 -16.33 4.97
CA ILE A 246 -6.26 -15.45 5.18
C ILE A 246 -6.82 -14.97 3.84
N LEU A 247 -5.96 -14.46 2.95
CA LEU A 247 -6.34 -13.94 1.63
C LEU A 247 -5.63 -14.73 0.52
N PRO A 248 -6.13 -15.92 0.14
CA PRO A 248 -5.45 -16.82 -0.81
C PRO A 248 -5.37 -16.29 -2.24
N HIS A 249 -6.22 -15.34 -2.60
CA HIS A 249 -6.22 -14.66 -3.91
C HIS A 249 -5.26 -13.47 -3.97
N TYR A 250 -4.55 -13.17 -2.87
CA TYR A 250 -3.56 -12.11 -2.80
C TYR A 250 -2.15 -12.72 -2.71
N PHE A 251 -1.16 -11.97 -3.19
CA PHE A 251 0.23 -12.19 -2.79
C PHE A 251 0.55 -11.30 -1.56
N ALA A 252 1.62 -11.64 -0.85
CA ALA A 252 2.28 -10.73 0.08
C ALA A 252 3.80 -10.85 -0.07
N GLY A 253 4.49 -9.72 -0.06
CA GLY A 253 5.93 -9.66 -0.08
C GLY A 253 6.48 -8.59 0.84
N SER A 254 7.75 -8.71 1.14
CA SER A 254 8.45 -7.75 2.00
C SER A 254 9.59 -7.12 1.22
N ASN A 255 9.78 -5.81 1.39
CA ASN A 255 11.00 -5.17 0.92
C ASN A 255 12.21 -5.72 1.70
N ALA A 256 13.43 -5.38 1.29
CA ALA A 256 14.62 -5.77 2.06
C ALA A 256 14.74 -4.90 3.34
N ASP A 257 15.32 -5.48 4.41
CA ASP A 257 15.49 -4.87 5.74
C ASP A 257 16.79 -4.07 5.91
N LEU A 258 17.67 -4.08 4.90
CA LEU A 258 18.92 -3.34 4.91
C LEU A 258 18.74 -1.88 4.47
N PRO A 259 19.60 -0.94 4.90
CA PRO A 259 19.57 0.43 4.39
C PRO A 259 19.82 0.45 2.87
N ILE A 260 19.42 1.53 2.20
CA ILE A 260 19.65 1.80 0.76
C ILE A 260 18.73 1.01 -0.20
N VAL A 261 17.96 0.01 0.25
CA VAL A 261 16.92 -0.63 -0.59
C VAL A 261 15.57 0.09 -0.57
N GLY A 262 15.18 0.62 -1.73
CA GLY A 262 13.79 0.98 -2.03
C GLY A 262 13.21 2.08 -1.13
N GLY A 263 11.90 2.35 -1.30
CA GLY A 263 11.18 3.40 -0.58
C GLY A 263 10.56 2.95 0.76
N SER A 264 11.13 1.95 1.42
CA SER A 264 10.55 1.35 2.62
C SER A 264 10.57 2.28 3.82
N ILE A 265 9.50 2.28 4.61
CA ILE A 265 9.50 2.84 5.97
C ILE A 265 10.11 1.77 6.89
N LEU A 266 11.45 1.75 6.98
CA LEU A 266 12.17 0.72 7.75
C LEU A 266 11.88 0.77 9.26
N SER A 267 11.37 1.90 9.76
CA SER A 267 11.05 2.10 11.17
C SER A 267 9.80 1.37 11.66
N HIS A 268 8.95 0.88 10.74
CA HIS A 268 7.71 0.18 11.08
C HIS A 268 7.58 -1.08 10.22
N ASP A 269 7.52 -2.25 10.87
CA ASP A 269 7.38 -3.54 10.24
C ASP A 269 6.10 -3.66 9.41
N HIS A 270 6.26 -3.93 8.12
CA HIS A 270 5.16 -4.04 7.18
C HIS A 270 5.54 -4.87 5.96
N TYR A 271 4.50 -5.40 5.31
CA TYR A 271 4.55 -6.11 4.05
C TYR A 271 3.71 -5.36 3.01
N GLN A 272 4.02 -5.60 1.75
CA GLN A 272 3.27 -5.15 0.59
C GLN A 272 2.48 -6.33 0.05
N GLY A 273 1.25 -6.11 -0.41
CA GLY A 273 0.44 -7.18 -0.97
C GLY A 273 -0.57 -6.66 -1.97
N GLY A 274 -1.42 -7.55 -2.45
CA GLY A 274 -2.56 -7.18 -3.25
C GLY A 274 -2.98 -8.29 -4.21
N ARG A 275 -3.97 -7.96 -5.03
CA ARG A 275 -4.55 -8.87 -6.02
C ARG A 275 -4.03 -8.55 -7.41
N TYR A 276 -2.81 -9.00 -7.66
CA TYR A 276 -2.13 -8.77 -8.93
C TYR A 276 -1.15 -9.88 -9.26
N THR A 277 -1.05 -10.24 -10.54
CA THR A 277 -0.09 -11.21 -11.05
C THR A 277 1.06 -10.45 -11.71
N PHE A 278 2.22 -10.42 -11.06
CA PHE A 278 3.40 -9.74 -11.61
C PHE A 278 4.05 -10.55 -12.73
N ALA A 279 4.75 -9.84 -13.62
CA ALA A 279 5.57 -10.46 -14.66
C ALA A 279 6.56 -11.52 -14.13
N MET A 280 7.16 -11.29 -12.94
CA MET A 280 8.03 -12.28 -12.30
C MET A 280 7.29 -13.56 -11.90
N GLU A 281 6.01 -13.49 -11.53
CA GLU A 281 5.17 -14.67 -11.24
C GLU A 281 5.02 -15.58 -12.46
N LEU A 282 4.84 -14.94 -13.62
CA LEU A 282 4.66 -15.61 -14.91
C LEU A 282 5.98 -16.09 -15.50
N ALA A 283 7.11 -15.52 -15.08
CA ALA A 283 8.42 -15.91 -15.56
C ALA A 283 8.69 -17.40 -15.28
N PRO A 284 9.19 -18.15 -16.28
CA PRO A 284 9.39 -19.59 -16.16
C PRO A 284 10.59 -19.90 -15.26
N THR A 285 10.62 -21.11 -14.73
CA THR A 285 11.82 -21.67 -14.12
C THR A 285 12.86 -21.96 -15.20
N GLU A 286 14.03 -21.35 -15.09
CA GLU A 286 15.15 -21.54 -16.01
C GLU A 286 15.95 -22.80 -15.70
N LYS A 287 16.13 -23.10 -14.41
CA LYS A 287 16.89 -24.27 -13.95
C LYS A 287 16.35 -24.78 -12.62
N GLU A 288 16.13 -26.08 -12.52
CA GLU A 288 15.69 -26.73 -11.29
C GLU A 288 16.86 -27.31 -10.47
N TYR A 289 16.65 -27.41 -9.17
CA TYR A 289 17.61 -27.93 -8.21
C TYR A 289 16.93 -28.91 -7.26
N LYS A 290 17.68 -29.91 -6.80
CA LYS A 290 17.27 -30.82 -5.72
C LYS A 290 18.06 -30.46 -4.48
N ILE A 291 17.36 -30.23 -3.37
CA ILE A 291 17.97 -29.96 -2.07
C ILE A 291 17.70 -31.16 -1.16
N PRO A 292 18.74 -31.83 -0.63
CA PRO A 292 18.56 -32.96 0.28
C PRO A 292 17.68 -32.58 1.49
N GLY A 293 16.70 -33.43 1.80
CA GLY A 293 15.71 -33.22 2.87
C GLY A 293 14.51 -32.35 2.47
N TYR A 294 14.47 -31.86 1.23
CA TYR A 294 13.37 -31.06 0.66
C TYR A 294 12.92 -31.61 -0.69
N GLU A 295 12.95 -32.92 -0.88
CA GLU A 295 12.62 -33.60 -2.13
C GLU A 295 11.16 -33.37 -2.58
N ASP A 296 10.28 -32.97 -1.66
CA ASP A 296 8.87 -32.61 -1.91
C ASP A 296 8.63 -31.13 -2.23
N ILE A 297 9.69 -30.31 -2.21
CA ILE A 297 9.67 -28.90 -2.61
C ILE A 297 10.35 -28.76 -3.98
N THR A 298 9.64 -28.13 -4.91
CA THR A 298 10.24 -27.70 -6.17
C THR A 298 11.12 -26.48 -5.90
N VAL A 299 12.38 -26.51 -6.34
CA VAL A 299 13.33 -25.41 -6.20
C VAL A 299 13.88 -25.05 -7.57
N GLY A 300 13.81 -23.78 -7.94
CA GLY A 300 14.23 -23.34 -9.27
C GLY A 300 14.79 -21.92 -9.30
N ARG A 301 15.71 -21.67 -10.22
CA ARG A 301 16.12 -20.32 -10.62
C ARG A 301 15.11 -19.79 -11.64
N VAL A 302 14.54 -18.61 -11.40
CA VAL A 302 13.57 -18.00 -12.32
C VAL A 302 14.31 -17.32 -13.47
N LYS A 303 13.77 -17.40 -14.69
CA LYS A 303 14.26 -16.64 -15.85
C LYS A 303 13.85 -15.16 -15.70
N TRP A 304 14.62 -14.43 -14.90
CA TRP A 304 14.32 -13.04 -14.50
C TRP A 304 15.62 -12.23 -14.45
N PRO A 305 15.62 -10.90 -14.70
CA PRO A 305 16.86 -10.10 -14.71
C PRO A 305 17.50 -9.98 -13.32
N MET A 306 16.77 -10.28 -12.25
CA MET A 306 17.33 -10.40 -10.90
C MET A 306 17.55 -11.87 -10.54
N SER A 307 18.50 -12.15 -9.66
CA SER A 307 18.71 -13.49 -9.09
C SER A 307 17.55 -13.88 -8.16
N VAL A 308 16.67 -14.76 -8.64
CA VAL A 308 15.48 -15.22 -7.88
C VAL A 308 15.49 -16.73 -7.75
N ILE A 309 15.31 -17.20 -6.52
CA ILE A 309 15.04 -18.60 -6.22
C ILE A 309 13.54 -18.75 -5.94
N ARG A 310 12.86 -19.52 -6.77
CA ARG A 310 11.47 -19.93 -6.55
C ARG A 310 11.43 -21.25 -5.81
N ILE A 311 10.66 -21.31 -4.73
CA ILE A 311 10.37 -22.55 -4.01
C ILE A 311 8.86 -22.77 -3.93
N SER A 312 8.39 -23.99 -4.21
CA SER A 312 6.95 -24.31 -4.21
C SER A 312 6.66 -25.68 -3.60
N GLY A 313 5.67 -25.76 -2.72
CA GLY A 313 5.38 -26.94 -1.90
C GLY A 313 4.00 -26.92 -1.26
N ASN A 314 3.56 -28.08 -0.79
CA ASN A 314 2.31 -28.21 -0.03
C ASN A 314 2.52 -27.98 1.47
N SER A 315 3.73 -28.26 1.98
CA SER A 315 4.07 -28.08 3.39
C SER A 315 4.57 -26.66 3.65
N LYS A 316 3.73 -25.86 4.30
CA LYS A 316 4.04 -24.51 4.77
C LYS A 316 5.31 -24.47 5.63
N ASP A 317 5.41 -25.37 6.63
CA ASP A 317 6.57 -25.41 7.53
C ASP A 317 7.87 -25.74 6.81
N LYS A 318 7.86 -26.72 5.89
CA LYS A 318 9.06 -27.04 5.11
C LYS A 318 9.46 -25.87 4.20
N LEU A 319 8.50 -25.16 3.60
CA LEU A 319 8.80 -23.97 2.79
C LEU A 319 9.47 -22.88 3.64
N ILE A 320 8.96 -22.63 4.84
CA ILE A 320 9.53 -21.64 5.78
C ILE A 320 10.95 -22.05 6.19
N ASN A 321 11.14 -23.32 6.56
CA ASN A 321 12.46 -23.85 6.92
C ASN A 321 13.47 -23.70 5.78
N LEU A 322 13.05 -24.00 4.54
CA LEU A 322 13.92 -23.86 3.37
C LEU A 322 14.22 -22.38 3.06
N ALA A 323 13.22 -21.49 3.13
CA ALA A 323 13.42 -20.06 2.93
C ALA A 323 14.41 -19.47 3.95
N GLU A 324 14.29 -19.86 5.22
CA GLU A 324 15.23 -19.49 6.29
C GLU A 324 16.64 -20.04 6.05
N HIS A 325 16.75 -21.29 5.59
CA HIS A 325 18.03 -21.89 5.23
C HIS A 325 18.71 -21.13 4.07
N ILE A 326 17.93 -20.79 3.03
CA ILE A 326 18.42 -19.99 1.89
C ILE A 326 18.88 -18.61 2.36
N LEU A 327 18.07 -17.91 3.17
CA LEU A 327 18.44 -16.60 3.73
C LEU A 327 19.74 -16.67 4.54
N SER A 328 19.84 -17.67 5.42
CA SER A 328 21.01 -17.85 6.29
C SER A 328 22.27 -18.18 5.50
N SER A 329 22.14 -18.95 4.43
CA SER A 329 23.24 -19.28 3.51
C SER A 329 23.66 -18.05 2.71
N TRP A 330 22.69 -17.30 2.18
CA TRP A 330 22.95 -16.06 1.43
C TRP A 330 23.62 -15.00 2.30
N ARG A 331 23.18 -14.81 3.55
CA ARG A 331 23.79 -13.89 4.51
C ARG A 331 25.25 -14.18 4.86
N LYS A 332 25.76 -15.36 4.51
CA LYS A 332 27.16 -15.78 4.74
C LYS A 332 27.96 -15.92 3.44
N TYR A 333 27.32 -15.69 2.29
CA TYR A 333 27.91 -15.95 0.99
C TYR A 333 28.68 -14.73 0.46
N SER A 334 29.96 -14.93 0.11
CA SER A 334 30.77 -13.97 -0.62
C SER A 334 31.33 -14.61 -1.87
N ASP A 335 31.35 -13.85 -2.96
CA ASP A 335 32.10 -14.14 -4.18
C ASP A 335 32.64 -12.83 -4.75
N ALA A 336 33.91 -12.56 -4.43
CA ALA A 336 34.59 -11.34 -4.85
C ALA A 336 34.76 -11.24 -6.36
N SER A 337 34.72 -12.37 -7.10
CA SER A 337 34.87 -12.39 -8.57
C SER A 337 33.71 -11.69 -9.28
N VAL A 338 32.54 -11.62 -8.62
CA VAL A 338 31.33 -10.94 -9.08
C VAL A 338 30.93 -9.80 -8.13
N HIS A 339 31.89 -9.28 -7.35
CA HIS A 339 31.73 -8.18 -6.40
C HIS A 339 30.76 -8.41 -5.23
N ILE A 340 30.33 -9.64 -4.98
CA ILE A 340 29.46 -9.99 -3.86
C ILE A 340 30.33 -10.19 -2.61
N LEU A 341 30.08 -9.37 -1.59
CA LEU A 341 30.59 -9.61 -0.23
C LEU A 341 29.39 -9.56 0.71
N HIS A 342 29.25 -10.54 1.60
CA HIS A 342 28.16 -10.53 2.58
C HIS A 342 28.35 -9.48 3.68
N GLU A 343 29.58 -9.07 3.96
CA GLU A 343 29.90 -8.10 5.01
C GLU A 343 31.16 -7.28 4.63
N THR A 344 31.19 -6.01 5.03
CA THR A 344 32.43 -5.21 5.09
C THR A 344 32.44 -4.37 6.36
N ASN A 345 33.55 -4.36 7.11
CA ASN A 345 33.69 -3.59 8.36
C ASN A 345 32.56 -3.85 9.39
N GLY A 346 32.04 -5.08 9.46
CA GLY A 346 30.91 -5.41 10.35
C GLY A 346 29.53 -5.03 9.82
N GLU A 347 29.42 -4.37 8.66
CA GLU A 347 28.14 -4.03 8.03
C GLU A 347 27.69 -5.15 7.08
N PRO A 348 26.52 -5.79 7.32
CA PRO A 348 26.01 -6.85 6.46
C PRO A 348 25.36 -6.28 5.19
N HIS A 349 25.59 -6.94 4.06
CA HIS A 349 25.12 -6.50 2.74
C HIS A 349 24.06 -7.40 2.12
N ASN A 350 23.98 -8.67 2.53
CA ASN A 350 23.11 -9.67 1.92
C ASN A 350 21.76 -9.79 2.64
N THR A 351 20.67 -9.76 1.88
CA THR A 351 19.32 -10.06 2.38
C THR A 351 18.42 -10.57 1.25
N ILE A 352 17.15 -10.82 1.52
CA ILE A 352 16.16 -11.32 0.55
C ILE A 352 14.94 -10.40 0.54
N THR A 353 14.36 -10.19 -0.64
CA THR A 353 13.00 -9.68 -0.81
C THR A 353 12.09 -10.88 -1.08
N PRO A 354 11.37 -11.41 -0.08
CA PRO A 354 10.47 -12.53 -0.27
C PRO A 354 9.11 -12.09 -0.79
N ILE A 355 8.52 -12.87 -1.69
CA ILE A 355 7.15 -12.68 -2.15
C ILE A 355 6.44 -14.04 -2.12
N ALA A 356 5.49 -14.18 -1.22
CA ALA A 356 4.63 -15.33 -1.02
C ALA A 356 3.32 -15.22 -1.80
N ARG A 357 2.82 -16.35 -2.28
CA ARG A 357 1.46 -16.50 -2.82
C ARG A 357 0.99 -17.95 -2.76
N LYS A 358 -0.29 -18.16 -3.06
CA LYS A 358 -0.81 -19.49 -3.42
C LYS A 358 -1.02 -19.57 -4.92
N ARG A 359 -0.51 -20.64 -5.53
CA ARG A 359 -0.64 -20.90 -6.96
C ARG A 359 -0.95 -22.38 -7.17
N ASP A 360 -2.00 -22.67 -7.93
CA ASP A 360 -2.42 -24.04 -8.25
C ASP A 360 -2.57 -24.93 -6.99
N GLY A 361 -3.08 -24.35 -5.89
CA GLY A 361 -3.28 -25.01 -4.60
C GLY A 361 -2.00 -25.22 -3.76
N ARG A 362 -0.84 -24.74 -4.22
CA ARG A 362 0.46 -24.85 -3.53
C ARG A 362 0.90 -23.51 -2.95
N TYR A 363 1.70 -23.55 -1.90
CA TYR A 363 2.42 -22.36 -1.43
C TYR A 363 3.64 -22.14 -2.31
N GLU A 364 3.94 -20.88 -2.61
CA GLU A 364 5.09 -20.49 -3.40
C GLU A 364 5.77 -19.26 -2.79
N PHE A 365 7.10 -19.27 -2.77
CA PHE A 365 7.92 -18.08 -2.55
C PHE A 365 8.77 -17.80 -3.79
N ASP A 366 8.81 -16.53 -4.19
CA ASP A 366 9.94 -15.97 -4.92
C ASP A 366 10.87 -15.29 -3.91
N LEU A 367 12.11 -15.77 -3.82
CA LEU A 367 13.15 -15.24 -2.96
C LEU A 367 14.15 -14.48 -3.81
N VAL A 368 13.97 -13.16 -3.92
CA VAL A 368 14.88 -12.29 -4.68
C VAL A 368 16.12 -12.01 -3.83
N LEU A 369 17.29 -12.48 -4.27
CA LEU A 369 18.55 -12.25 -3.57
C LEU A 369 18.97 -10.78 -3.74
N ARG A 370 19.30 -10.12 -2.64
CA ARG A 370 19.74 -8.72 -2.60
C ARG A 370 21.13 -8.60 -2.00
N ASN A 371 21.92 -7.68 -2.54
CA ASN A 371 23.16 -7.21 -1.96
C ASN A 371 23.18 -5.66 -2.03
N ASN A 372 23.32 -5.00 -0.88
CA ASN A 372 23.26 -3.53 -0.74
C ASN A 372 24.63 -2.87 -0.63
N ARG A 373 25.69 -3.60 -0.92
CA ARG A 373 27.04 -3.08 -0.86
C ARG A 373 27.18 -1.88 -1.78
N THR A 374 27.79 -0.83 -1.26
CA THR A 374 28.13 0.39 -2.00
C THR A 374 29.62 0.42 -2.35
N SER A 375 29.99 1.35 -3.22
CA SER A 375 31.39 1.71 -3.48
C SER A 375 31.50 3.22 -3.68
N ASN A 376 32.72 3.75 -3.75
CA ASN A 376 32.93 5.17 -4.07
C ASN A 376 32.37 5.54 -5.46
N GLU A 377 32.40 4.60 -6.40
CA GLU A 377 31.83 4.75 -7.74
C GLU A 377 30.30 4.63 -7.72
N TYR A 378 29.77 3.71 -6.92
CA TYR A 378 28.34 3.42 -6.79
C TYR A 378 27.85 3.64 -5.36
N PRO A 379 27.72 4.90 -4.91
CA PRO A 379 27.34 5.23 -3.53
C PRO A 379 25.89 4.83 -3.18
N LEU A 380 25.06 4.59 -4.20
CA LEU A 380 23.66 4.16 -4.05
C LEU A 380 23.48 2.64 -4.20
N GLY A 381 24.59 1.89 -4.29
CA GLY A 381 24.58 0.42 -4.38
C GLY A 381 25.16 -0.09 -5.69
N ILE A 382 26.06 -1.06 -5.60
CA ILE A 382 26.74 -1.68 -6.76
C ILE A 382 25.72 -2.37 -7.68
N PHE A 383 24.73 -3.05 -7.09
CA PHE A 383 23.71 -3.82 -7.81
C PHE A 383 22.39 -3.06 -8.00
N HIS A 384 22.41 -1.74 -7.83
CA HIS A 384 21.24 -0.87 -7.99
C HIS A 384 21.34 -0.12 -9.32
N PRO A 385 20.24 0.44 -9.86
CA PRO A 385 20.33 1.32 -11.03
C PRO A 385 21.33 2.47 -10.75
N HIS A 386 22.21 2.77 -11.70
CA HIS A 386 23.24 3.80 -11.56
C HIS A 386 22.78 5.16 -12.11
N ASN A 387 23.55 6.21 -11.83
CA ASN A 387 23.18 7.61 -12.09
C ASN A 387 22.78 7.90 -13.54
N GLU A 388 23.37 7.19 -14.50
CA GLU A 388 23.07 7.29 -15.94
C GLU A 388 21.61 7.00 -16.31
N VAL A 389 20.89 6.20 -15.51
CA VAL A 389 19.47 5.90 -15.72
C VAL A 389 18.54 6.61 -14.72
N HIS A 390 19.09 7.42 -13.79
CA HIS A 390 18.28 8.14 -12.79
C HIS A 390 17.52 9.34 -13.36
N HIS A 391 17.74 9.72 -14.62
CA HIS A 391 17.05 10.82 -15.28
C HIS A 391 15.52 10.63 -15.38
N ILE A 392 15.04 9.39 -15.24
CA ILE A 392 13.60 9.06 -15.14
C ILE A 392 12.99 9.52 -13.80
N LYS A 393 13.82 9.86 -12.81
CA LYS A 393 13.42 10.31 -11.47
C LYS A 393 13.98 11.70 -11.12
N LYS A 394 14.36 12.50 -12.11
CA LYS A 394 14.82 13.88 -11.87
C LYS A 394 13.60 14.79 -11.69
N LYS A 395 13.35 15.10 -10.41
CA LYS A 395 12.49 16.16 -9.90
C LYS A 395 12.48 17.38 -10.83
N THR A 396 11.32 17.72 -11.37
CA THR A 396 10.97 19.11 -11.67
C THR A 396 10.62 19.85 -10.38
#